data_AF-A0AB94IFK2-F1
#
_entry.id   AF-A0AB94IFK2-F1
#
_cell.length_a   1.000
_cell.length_b   1.000
_cell.length_c   1.000
_cell.angle_alpha   90.00
_cell.angle_beta   90.00
_cell.angle_gamma   90.00
#
_symmetry.space_group_name_H-M   'P 1'
#
loop_
_entity.id
_entity.type
_entity.pdbx_description
1 polymer ?
#
loop_
_entity_poly.entity_id
_entity_poly.type
_entity_poly.pdbx_seq_one_letter_code
_entity_poly.pdbx_strand_id
1 'polypeptide(L)'
;MRIFIRLFFMILCGAMILPAFQVAAEENSSDAAKNGWYEEQGKQYYYRDNQAVKGWLNIDNNWYYFNQNDGAASEGWVYDKGKWYFLKSSGVMQTGWLLDKNHWYYLNSSGAMQTGWLLDKNHW
;
A
#
# COMPACT_ATOMS: atom_id res chain seq x y z
N MET A 1 -29.74 12.23 -18.85
CA MET A 1 -29.79 13.55 -18.19
C MET A 1 -28.38 14.12 -18.21
N ARG A 2 -28.19 15.36 -18.70
CA ARG A 2 -26.89 15.98 -19.10
C ARG A 2 -26.05 16.31 -17.84
N ILE A 3 -24.70 16.25 -17.82
CA ILE A 3 -23.74 17.35 -18.13
C ILE A 3 -22.29 16.79 -17.88
N PHE A 4 -21.44 16.66 -18.92
CA PHE A 4 -20.20 17.41 -19.30
C PHE A 4 -18.92 17.24 -18.46
N ILE A 5 -17.80 16.86 -19.14
CA ILE A 5 -16.58 17.69 -19.34
C ILE A 5 -16.02 17.38 -20.76
N ARG A 6 -15.81 18.45 -21.52
CA ARG A 6 -15.18 18.60 -22.86
C ARG A 6 -13.64 18.52 -22.72
N LEU A 7 -12.75 18.33 -23.70
CA LEU A 7 -12.70 17.94 -25.12
C LEU A 7 -11.24 18.26 -25.57
N PHE A 8 -10.48 17.37 -26.21
CA PHE A 8 -9.53 17.81 -27.25
C PHE A 8 -9.22 16.71 -28.29
N PHE A 9 -9.84 16.89 -29.46
CA PHE A 9 -9.37 16.60 -30.82
C PHE A 9 -8.75 15.24 -31.19
N MET A 10 -9.54 14.43 -31.89
CA MET A 10 -9.13 13.88 -33.20
C MET A 10 -10.33 13.96 -34.16
N ILE A 11 -10.24 14.88 -35.13
CA ILE A 11 -11.18 14.95 -36.27
C ILE A 11 -10.72 13.90 -37.27
N LEU A 12 -11.49 12.82 -37.45
CA LEU A 12 -11.32 11.92 -38.59
C LEU A 12 -12.22 12.39 -39.74
N CYS A 13 -11.60 12.55 -40.91
CA CYS A 13 -12.25 12.81 -42.19
C CYS A 13 -13.16 11.63 -42.59
N GLY A 14 -14.22 11.93 -43.34
CA GLY A 14 -15.41 11.09 -43.45
C GLY A 14 -15.32 9.85 -44.35
N ALA A 15 -16.23 8.91 -44.08
CA ALA A 15 -16.89 8.04 -45.06
C ALA A 15 -18.09 7.35 -44.40
N MET A 16 -19.18 7.25 -45.17
CA MET A 16 -20.48 6.66 -44.85
C MET A 16 -20.51 5.21 -45.36
N ILE A 17 -21.09 4.23 -44.63
CA ILE A 17 -21.72 2.96 -45.12
C ILE A 17 -22.46 2.24 -43.92
N LEU A 18 -23.57 1.57 -44.26
CA LEU A 18 -24.70 0.91 -43.55
C LEU A 18 -24.41 -0.04 -42.34
N PRO A 19 -25.44 -0.44 -41.55
CA PRO A 19 -25.23 -1.15 -40.28
C PRO A 19 -24.92 -2.63 -40.53
N ALA A 20 -23.65 -3.00 -40.40
CA ALA A 20 -23.33 -4.38 -40.09
C ALA A 20 -23.80 -4.66 -38.67
N PHE A 21 -24.81 -5.51 -38.55
CA PHE A 21 -25.14 -6.26 -37.34
C PHE A 21 -23.89 -7.05 -36.93
N GLN A 22 -23.00 -6.40 -36.17
CA GLN A 22 -21.84 -7.05 -35.60
C GLN A 22 -22.23 -7.46 -34.18
N VAL A 23 -22.38 -8.77 -34.00
CA VAL A 23 -22.42 -9.46 -32.71
C VAL A 23 -21.30 -8.88 -31.85
N ALA A 24 -21.67 -8.18 -30.78
CA ALA A 24 -20.73 -7.78 -29.76
C ALA A 24 -20.28 -9.06 -29.04
N ALA A 25 -19.07 -9.52 -29.37
CA ALA A 25 -18.29 -10.22 -28.37
C ALA A 25 -18.00 -9.18 -27.29
N GLU A 26 -18.78 -9.20 -26.22
CA GLU A 26 -18.54 -8.41 -25.03
C GLU A 26 -17.35 -9.06 -24.29
N GLU A 27 -16.15 -8.80 -24.80
CA GLU A 27 -14.88 -9.02 -24.11
C GLU A 27 -14.81 -8.03 -22.94
N ASN A 28 -15.65 -8.23 -21.93
CA ASN A 28 -15.61 -7.46 -20.70
C ASN A 28 -14.51 -8.01 -19.80
N SER A 29 -13.25 -7.74 -20.15
CA SER A 29 -12.13 -7.90 -19.24
C SER A 29 -10.95 -7.01 -19.61
N SER A 30 -10.97 -5.72 -19.26
CA SER A 30 -9.73 -4.94 -19.17
C SER A 30 -9.81 -3.64 -18.36
N ASP A 31 -10.46 -3.66 -17.19
CA ASP A 31 -9.85 -2.93 -16.08
C ASP A 31 -8.74 -3.84 -15.55
N ALA A 32 -7.52 -3.65 -16.03
CA ALA A 32 -6.36 -4.42 -15.54
C ALA A 32 -6.33 -4.30 -14.01
N ALA A 33 -6.51 -5.41 -13.32
CA ALA A 33 -6.65 -5.40 -11.88
C ALA A 33 -5.42 -4.73 -11.24
N LYS A 34 -5.65 -3.71 -10.41
CA LYS A 34 -4.61 -3.05 -9.62
C LYS A 34 -3.91 -4.12 -8.79
N ASN A 35 -2.62 -4.25 -9.03
CA ASN A 35 -1.74 -5.20 -8.38
C ASN A 35 -0.38 -4.54 -8.14
N GLY A 36 0.05 -4.51 -6.88
CA GLY A 36 1.30 -3.86 -6.47
C GLY A 36 1.10 -2.47 -5.87
N TRP A 37 2.14 -1.65 -5.96
CA TRP A 37 2.20 -0.32 -5.34
C TRP A 37 1.48 0.75 -6.16
N TYR A 38 0.66 1.56 -5.47
CA TYR A 38 -0.03 2.72 -6.03
C TYR A 38 0.08 3.89 -5.06
N GLU A 39 0.15 5.11 -5.59
CA GLU A 39 0.12 6.33 -4.80
C GLU A 39 -1.17 7.09 -5.08
N GLU A 40 -1.92 7.41 -4.03
CA GLU A 40 -3.18 8.13 -4.11
C GLU A 40 -3.18 9.23 -3.04
N GLN A 41 -3.37 10.50 -3.46
CA GLN A 41 -3.40 11.65 -2.55
C GLN A 41 -2.14 11.80 -1.64
N GLY A 42 -0.97 11.40 -2.16
CA GLY A 42 0.30 11.45 -1.42
C GLY A 42 0.48 10.33 -0.39
N LYS A 43 -0.41 9.34 -0.37
CA LYS A 43 -0.29 8.12 0.46
C LYS A 43 0.00 6.93 -0.44
N GLN A 44 0.81 6.00 0.07
CA GLN A 44 1.11 4.75 -0.61
C GLN A 44 0.13 3.65 -0.22
N TYR A 45 -0.28 2.86 -1.20
CA TYR A 45 -1.19 1.73 -1.07
C TYR A 45 -0.59 0.53 -1.80
N TYR A 46 -0.89 -0.67 -1.31
CA TYR A 46 -0.59 -1.90 -2.02
C TYR A 46 -1.89 -2.60 -2.37
N TYR A 47 -2.11 -2.86 -3.65
CA TYR A 47 -3.32 -3.50 -4.16
C TYR A 47 -3.05 -4.96 -4.52
N ARG A 48 -4.05 -5.81 -4.27
CA ARG A 48 -4.15 -7.17 -4.78
C ARG A 48 -5.55 -7.37 -5.35
N ASP A 49 -5.66 -7.73 -6.62
CA ASP A 49 -6.93 -7.97 -7.32
C ASP A 49 -7.95 -6.83 -7.13
N ASN A 50 -7.51 -5.59 -7.38
CA ASN A 50 -8.30 -4.36 -7.16
C ASN A 50 -8.67 -4.04 -5.71
N GLN A 51 -8.14 -4.76 -4.72
CA GLN A 51 -8.39 -4.50 -3.30
C GLN A 51 -7.14 -3.98 -2.60
N ALA A 52 -7.26 -2.87 -1.87
CA ALA A 52 -6.18 -2.36 -1.04
C ALA A 52 -5.92 -3.32 0.14
N VAL A 53 -4.68 -3.75 0.30
CA VAL A 53 -4.25 -4.61 1.40
C VAL A 53 -4.31 -3.83 2.70
N LYS A 54 -4.68 -4.53 3.78
CA LYS A 54 -4.75 -4.01 5.13
C LYS A 54 -3.98 -4.91 6.08
N GLY A 55 -3.36 -4.32 7.09
CA GLY A 55 -2.52 -5.02 8.06
C GLY A 55 -1.11 -5.32 7.54
N TRP A 56 -0.49 -6.35 8.11
CA TRP A 56 0.88 -6.74 7.81
C TRP A 56 1.00 -7.42 6.45
N LEU A 57 1.98 -6.98 5.66
CA LEU A 57 2.32 -7.60 4.38
C LEU A 57 3.82 -7.70 4.22
N ASN A 58 4.30 -8.87 3.80
CA ASN A 58 5.68 -9.06 3.38
C ASN A 58 5.79 -8.87 1.86
N ILE A 59 6.66 -7.96 1.44
CA ILE A 59 6.99 -7.66 0.05
C ILE A 59 8.52 -7.69 -0.05
N ASP A 60 9.05 -8.58 -0.88
CA ASP A 60 10.50 -8.72 -1.12
C ASP A 60 11.33 -8.81 0.17
N ASN A 61 10.90 -9.69 1.09
CA ASN A 61 11.48 -9.90 2.42
C ASN A 61 11.39 -8.70 3.38
N ASN A 62 10.69 -7.63 3.00
CA ASN A 62 10.44 -6.49 3.86
C ASN A 62 9.00 -6.51 4.37
N TRP A 63 8.81 -6.27 5.66
CA TRP A 63 7.49 -6.16 6.26
C TRP A 63 7.00 -4.71 6.20
N TYR A 64 5.75 -4.54 5.80
CA TYR A 64 5.02 -3.29 5.76
C TYR A 64 3.74 -3.43 6.56
N TYR A 65 3.26 -2.32 7.11
CA TYR A 65 1.95 -2.26 7.77
C TYR A 65 1.04 -1.29 7.03
N PHE A 66 -0.09 -1.81 6.55
CA PHE A 66 -1.15 -1.02 5.93
C PHE A 66 -2.24 -0.75 6.96
N ASN A 67 -2.62 0.52 7.12
CA ASN A 67 -3.60 0.95 8.10
C ASN A 67 -4.95 0.24 7.87
N GLN A 68 -5.58 -0.26 8.94
CA GLN A 68 -6.82 -1.02 8.82
C GLN A 68 -8.01 -0.17 8.36
N ASN A 69 -7.98 1.14 8.61
CA ASN A 69 -9.07 2.04 8.25
C ASN A 69 -9.07 2.31 6.74
N ASP A 70 -7.98 2.88 6.22
CA ASP A 70 -7.89 3.37 4.85
C ASP A 70 -7.02 2.50 3.92
N GLY A 71 -6.18 1.61 4.45
CA GLY A 71 -5.24 0.79 3.65
C GLY A 71 -3.94 1.50 3.30
N ALA A 72 -3.68 2.68 3.86
CA ALA A 72 -2.45 3.43 3.59
C ALA A 72 -1.25 2.79 4.30
N ALA A 73 -0.10 2.74 3.63
CA ALA A 73 1.15 2.34 4.24
C ALA A 73 1.48 3.24 5.44
N SER A 74 1.86 2.62 6.55
CA SER A 74 2.17 3.31 7.80
C SER A 74 3.67 3.53 7.95
N GLU A 75 4.01 4.64 8.60
CA GLU A 75 5.37 5.03 8.95
C GLU A 75 5.44 5.35 10.45
N GLY A 76 6.61 5.15 11.05
CA GLY A 76 6.84 5.37 12.48
C GLY A 76 6.23 4.29 13.37
N TRP A 77 5.79 4.68 14.56
CA TRP A 77 5.28 3.75 15.56
C TRP A 77 3.87 3.24 15.23
N VAL A 78 3.72 1.91 15.22
CA VAL A 78 2.44 1.21 15.04
C VAL A 78 2.16 0.35 16.26
N TYR A 79 0.97 0.47 16.82
CA TYR A 79 0.48 -0.42 17.86
C TYR A 79 -0.51 -1.41 17.25
N ASP A 80 -0.13 -2.69 17.24
CA ASP A 80 -0.97 -3.77 16.73
C ASP A 80 -1.00 -4.92 17.73
N LYS A 81 -2.21 -5.38 18.06
CA LYS A 81 -2.48 -6.54 18.95
C LYS A 81 -1.67 -6.54 20.26
N GLY A 82 -1.57 -5.38 20.91
CA GLY A 82 -0.88 -5.28 22.21
C GLY A 82 0.62 -5.08 22.13
N LYS A 83 1.20 -4.92 20.94
CA LYS A 83 2.64 -4.75 20.73
C LYS A 83 2.93 -3.52 19.89
N TRP A 84 4.05 -2.87 20.20
CA TRP A 84 4.57 -1.77 19.40
C TRP A 84 5.54 -2.27 18.35
N TYR A 85 5.47 -1.70 17.16
CA TYR A 85 6.35 -1.93 16.03
C TYR A 85 6.78 -0.58 15.48
N PHE A 86 7.93 -0.54 14.81
CA PHE A 86 8.40 0.68 14.15
C PHE A 86 8.59 0.43 12.67
N LEU A 87 8.03 1.31 11.85
CA LEU A 87 8.17 1.34 10.41
C LEU A 87 9.09 2.53 10.09
N LYS A 88 10.13 2.30 9.30
CA LYS A 88 11.01 3.38 8.82
C LYS A 88 10.22 4.33 7.92
N SER A 89 10.82 5.47 7.57
CA SER A 89 10.26 6.38 6.56
C SER A 89 10.04 5.72 5.20
N SER A 90 10.71 4.59 4.92
CA SER A 90 10.46 3.79 3.72
C SER A 90 9.27 2.83 3.85
N GLY A 91 8.50 2.88 4.93
CA GLY A 91 7.43 1.94 5.28
C GLY A 91 7.90 0.55 5.74
N VAL A 92 9.20 0.26 5.67
CA VAL A 92 9.78 -1.04 6.05
C VAL A 92 9.91 -1.15 7.56
N MET A 93 9.44 -2.25 8.13
CA MET A 93 9.57 -2.59 9.54
C MET A 93 11.03 -2.67 9.97
N GLN A 94 11.34 -2.03 11.09
CA GLN A 94 12.65 -2.08 11.72
C GLN A 94 12.71 -3.22 12.76
N THR A 95 13.89 -3.80 12.88
CA THR A 95 14.25 -4.75 13.93
C THR A 95 15.57 -4.31 14.57
N GLY A 96 15.85 -4.78 15.79
CA GLY A 96 17.03 -4.41 16.56
C GLY A 96 16.88 -3.08 17.30
N TRP A 97 18.01 -2.45 17.58
CA TRP A 97 18.06 -1.17 18.28
C TRP A 97 17.53 -0.03 17.42
N LEU A 98 16.71 0.83 18.02
CA LEU A 98 16.12 2.03 17.44
C LEU A 98 16.39 3.20 18.39
N LEU A 99 16.98 4.26 17.87
CA LEU A 99 17.08 5.55 18.58
C LEU A 99 16.00 6.47 18.02
N ASP A 100 14.97 6.76 18.81
CA ASP A 100 13.91 7.70 18.45
C ASP A 100 13.80 8.78 19.53
N LYS A 101 13.85 10.06 19.13
CA LYS A 101 13.79 11.23 20.02
C LYS A 101 14.66 11.11 21.27
N ASN A 102 15.91 10.68 21.10
CA ASN A 102 16.89 10.51 22.18
C ASN A 102 16.59 9.38 23.18
N HIS A 103 15.69 8.45 22.83
CA HIS A 103 15.39 7.25 23.61
C HIS A 103 15.73 6.00 22.80
N TRP A 104 16.34 5.01 23.46
CA TRP A 104 16.64 3.72 22.87
C TRP A 104 15.50 2.74 23.08
N TYR A 105 15.08 2.11 22.00
CA TYR A 105 14.10 1.04 21.97
C TYR A 105 14.71 -0.19 21.33
N TYR A 106 14.33 -1.37 21.80
CA TYR A 106 14.76 -2.62 21.19
C TYR A 106 13.55 -3.34 20.58
N LEU A 107 13.59 -3.53 19.27
CA LEU A 107 12.63 -4.32 18.50
C LEU A 107 13.22 -5.71 18.30
N ASN A 108 12.51 -6.76 18.69
CA ASN A 108 13.02 -8.12 18.55
C ASN A 108 13.04 -8.57 17.06
N SER A 109 13.39 -9.83 16.81
CA SER A 109 13.41 -10.40 15.45
C SER A 109 12.05 -10.42 14.75
N SER A 110 10.94 -10.38 15.49
CA SER A 110 9.59 -10.22 14.93
C SER A 110 9.18 -8.76 14.75
N GLY A 111 10.07 -7.80 15.01
CA GLY A 111 9.79 -6.36 15.00
C GLY A 111 9.02 -5.84 16.21
N ALA A 112 8.66 -6.69 17.16
CA ALA A 112 7.91 -6.28 18.34
C ALA A 112 8.85 -5.64 19.37
N MET A 113 8.49 -4.44 19.82
CA MET A 113 9.18 -3.72 20.88
C MET A 113 9.17 -4.51 22.17
N GLN A 114 10.35 -4.70 22.74
CA GLN A 114 10.52 -5.25 24.07
C GLN A 114 10.31 -4.15 25.10
N THR A 115 9.56 -4.47 26.15
CA THR A 115 9.40 -3.65 27.34
C THR A 115 9.95 -4.41 28.55
N GLY A 116 10.60 -3.69 29.47
CA GLY A 116 11.26 -4.29 30.64
C GLY A 116 12.76 -4.52 30.44
N TRP A 117 13.36 -5.28 31.35
CA TRP A 117 14.80 -5.55 31.36
C TRP A 117 15.20 -6.42 30.16
N LEU A 118 15.88 -5.83 29.18
CA LEU A 118 16.60 -6.57 28.16
C LEU A 118 17.97 -6.94 28.71
N LEU A 119 18.21 -8.22 28.95
CA LEU A 119 19.54 -8.72 29.31
C LEU A 119 20.42 -8.74 28.05
N ASP A 120 21.05 -7.61 27.71
CA ASP A 120 22.05 -7.56 26.64
C ASP A 120 23.41 -7.99 27.21
N LYS A 121 23.87 -9.18 26.80
CA LYS A 121 25.28 -9.61 26.89
C LYS A 121 25.99 -9.37 28.23
N ASN A 122 25.42 -9.87 29.34
CA ASN A 122 26.09 -9.99 30.64
C ASN A 122 26.60 -8.68 31.30
N HIS A 123 26.13 -7.50 30.89
CA HIS A 123 26.41 -6.27 31.64
C HIS A 123 25.11 -5.60 32.05
N TRP A 124 25.00 -5.39 33.36
CA TRP A 124 23.91 -4.67 34.03
C TRP A 124 23.98 -3.18 33.74
#